data_AF-M1VDA7-F1
#
_entry.id   AF-M1VDA7-F1
#
_cell.length_a   1.000
_cell.length_b   1.000
_cell.length_c   1.000
_cell.angle_alpha   90.00
_cell.angle_beta   90.00
_cell.angle_gamma   90.00
#
_symmetry.space_group_name_H-M   'P 1'
#
loop_
_entity.id
_entity.type
_entity.pdbx_description
1 polymer ?
#
loop_
_entity_poly.entity_id
_entity_poly.type
_entity_poly.pdbx_seq_one_letter_code
_entity_poly.pdbx_strand_id
1 'polypeptide(L)'
;MSRQRSNKRARKRRERGPELDVIHKELRERGPFAAETEADWDLPGLGQFRCVVCSRYFISRNALDEHSVSKPHKRREKLLELEAPYTVGEARWAAGLGPAPF
;
A
#
# COMPACT_ATOMS: atom_id res chain seq x y z
N MET A 1 2.12 29.40 -10.94
CA MET A 1 2.62 28.29 -10.08
C MET A 1 4.07 27.98 -10.45
N SER A 2 5.00 27.87 -9.48
CA SER A 2 6.43 27.63 -9.74
C SER A 2 6.68 26.30 -10.49
N ARG A 3 7.56 26.31 -11.51
CA ARG A 3 7.98 25.11 -12.30
C ARG A 3 8.41 23.93 -11.43
N GLN A 4 9.06 24.20 -10.30
CA GLN A 4 9.48 23.16 -9.35
C GLN A 4 8.29 22.41 -8.71
N ARG A 5 7.18 23.11 -8.44
CA ARG A 5 5.97 22.48 -7.88
C ARG A 5 5.25 21.62 -8.92
N SER A 6 5.29 22.02 -10.19
CA SER A 6 4.73 21.25 -11.31
C SER A 6 5.45 19.90 -11.48
N ASN A 7 6.78 19.92 -11.55
CA ASN A 7 7.59 18.70 -11.72
C ASN A 7 7.44 17.72 -10.55
N LYS A 8 7.39 18.23 -9.31
CA LYS A 8 7.15 17.39 -8.12
C LYS A 8 5.78 16.69 -8.16
N ARG A 9 4.73 17.37 -8.62
CA ARG A 9 3.39 16.77 -8.77
C ARG A 9 3.35 15.70 -9.86
N ALA A 10 3.96 15.98 -11.02
CA ALA A 10 4.02 15.02 -12.12
C ALA A 10 4.75 13.72 -11.73
N ARG A 11 5.88 13.86 -11.01
CA ARG A 11 6.64 12.71 -10.49
C ARG A 11 5.84 11.88 -9.49
N LYS A 12 5.19 12.55 -8.53
CA LYS A 12 4.33 11.89 -7.53
C LYS A 12 3.15 11.13 -8.15
N ARG A 13 2.64 11.58 -9.30
CA ARG A 13 1.56 10.87 -10.03
C ARG A 13 2.07 9.59 -10.71
N ARG A 14 3.30 9.60 -11.25
CA ARG A 14 3.90 8.45 -11.93
C ARG A 14 4.39 7.38 -10.96
N GLU A 15 4.99 7.80 -9.85
CA GLU A 15 5.56 6.91 -8.82
C GLU A 15 4.53 6.56 -7.74
N ARG A 16 3.23 6.68 -8.04
CA ARG A 16 2.19 6.43 -7.04
C ARG A 16 2.06 4.93 -6.83
N GLY A 17 2.39 4.49 -5.62
CA GLY A 17 2.10 3.13 -5.17
C GLY A 17 0.60 2.88 -5.00
N PRO A 18 0.20 1.63 -4.73
CA PRO A 18 -1.19 1.30 -4.48
C PRO A 18 -1.77 2.10 -3.31
N GLU A 19 -3.08 2.36 -3.42
CA GLU A 19 -3.85 3.09 -2.41
C GLU A 19 -4.08 2.22 -1.16
N LEU A 20 -4.40 2.87 -0.05
CA LEU A 20 -4.53 2.21 1.25
C LEU A 20 -5.69 1.22 1.30
N ASP A 21 -6.81 1.51 0.63
CA ASP A 21 -7.99 0.64 0.50
C ASP A 21 -7.67 -0.65 -0.25
N VAL A 22 -6.88 -0.57 -1.32
CA VAL A 22 -6.41 -1.75 -2.08
C VAL A 22 -5.55 -2.64 -1.19
N ILE A 23 -4.62 -2.04 -0.44
CA ILE A 23 -3.74 -2.78 0.50
C ILE A 23 -4.57 -3.41 1.62
N HIS A 24 -5.59 -2.71 2.12
CA HIS A 24 -6.48 -3.22 3.15
C HIS A 24 -7.23 -4.47 2.69
N LYS A 25 -7.72 -4.45 1.45
CA LYS A 25 -8.38 -5.60 0.83
C LYS A 25 -7.41 -6.76 0.63
N GLU A 26 -6.22 -6.48 0.10
CA GLU A 26 -5.17 -7.49 -0.12
C GLU A 26 -4.73 -8.15 1.18
N LEU A 27 -4.56 -7.36 2.26
CA LEU A 27 -4.20 -7.85 3.58
C LEU A 27 -5.28 -8.78 4.16
N ARG A 28 -6.56 -8.48 3.93
CA ARG A 28 -7.69 -9.32 4.35
C ARG A 28 -7.75 -10.64 3.58
N GLU A 29 -7.46 -10.62 2.28
CA GLU A 29 -7.58 -11.80 1.41
C GLU A 29 -6.39 -12.75 1.53
N ARG A 30 -5.17 -12.22 1.59
CA ARG A 30 -3.93 -13.02 1.51
C ARG A 30 -3.12 -13.06 2.81
N GLY A 31 -3.38 -12.17 3.76
CA GLY A 31 -2.59 -12.03 4.98
C GLY A 31 -1.24 -11.32 4.77
N PRO A 32 -0.54 -10.94 5.86
CA PRO A 32 0.68 -10.12 5.80
C PRO A 32 1.89 -10.81 5.17
N PHE A 33 1.91 -12.16 5.17
CA PHE A 33 3.02 -12.99 4.69
C PHE A 33 2.68 -13.79 3.43
N ALA A 34 1.77 -13.27 2.60
CA ALA A 34 1.41 -13.92 1.34
C ALA A 34 2.63 -14.09 0.43
N ALA A 35 3.13 -15.32 0.32
CA ALA A 35 4.19 -15.65 -0.63
C ALA A 35 3.59 -15.71 -2.04
N GLU A 36 4.12 -14.91 -2.96
CA GLU A 36 3.80 -15.05 -4.37
C GLU A 36 4.34 -16.40 -4.87
N THR A 37 3.46 -17.20 -5.45
CA THR A 37 3.72 -18.60 -5.79
C THR A 37 4.49 -18.75 -7.11
N GLU A 38 4.53 -17.69 -7.93
CA GLU A 38 5.18 -17.68 -9.23
C GLU A 38 6.44 -16.80 -9.19
N ALA A 39 7.56 -17.38 -9.60
CA ALA A 39 8.82 -16.65 -9.70
C ALA A 39 8.80 -15.72 -10.92
N ASP A 40 8.81 -14.41 -10.68
CA ASP A 40 8.81 -13.39 -11.73
C ASP A 40 10.22 -12.82 -11.92
N TRP A 41 10.73 -12.90 -13.15
CA TRP A 41 12.08 -12.45 -13.52
C TRP A 41 12.21 -10.93 -13.57
N ASP A 42 11.10 -10.21 -13.75
CA ASP A 42 11.11 -8.75 -13.82
C ASP A 42 11.10 -8.09 -12.42
N LEU A 43 10.87 -8.87 -11.37
CA LEU A 43 10.79 -8.41 -9.99
C LEU A 43 12.05 -8.75 -9.19
N PRO A 44 12.49 -7.85 -8.28
CA PRO A 44 13.66 -8.13 -7.46
C PRO A 44 13.36 -9.29 -6.51
N GLY A 45 14.36 -10.16 -6.33
CA GLY A 45 14.20 -11.38 -5.51
C GLY A 45 13.23 -12.41 -6.12
N LEU A 46 13.03 -12.38 -7.44
CA LEU A 46 12.11 -13.26 -8.16
C LEU A 46 10.64 -13.15 -7.68
N GLY A 47 10.24 -12.00 -7.13
CA GLY A 47 8.92 -11.81 -6.52
C GLY A 47 8.73 -12.50 -5.17
N GLN A 48 9.72 -13.24 -4.66
CA GLN A 48 9.54 -14.10 -3.48
C GLN A 48 9.50 -13.32 -2.16
N PHE A 49 10.21 -12.20 -2.07
CA PHE A 49 10.32 -11.41 -0.83
C PHE A 49 9.53 -10.11 -0.96
N ARG A 50 8.19 -10.19 -0.82
CA ARG A 50 7.28 -9.05 -0.89
C ARG A 50 6.74 -8.67 0.49
N CYS A 51 6.72 -7.36 0.77
CA CYS A 51 5.96 -6.80 1.89
C CYS A 51 4.62 -6.27 1.38
N VAL A 52 3.51 -6.86 1.82
CA VAL A 52 2.13 -6.47 1.42
C VAL A 52 1.79 -5.06 1.93
N VAL A 53 2.12 -4.76 3.19
CA VAL A 53 1.84 -3.48 3.84
C VAL A 53 2.45 -2.30 3.07
N CYS A 54 3.69 -2.45 2.62
CA CYS A 54 4.41 -1.42 1.88
C CYS A 54 4.32 -1.57 0.36
N SER A 55 3.78 -2.69 -0.13
CA SER A 55 3.74 -3.08 -1.55
C SER A 55 5.10 -2.95 -2.23
N ARG A 56 6.14 -3.48 -1.57
CA ARG A 56 7.53 -3.42 -2.03
C ARG A 56 8.15 -4.81 -2.05
N TYR A 57 8.95 -5.04 -3.08
CA TYR A 57 9.76 -6.23 -3.25
C TYR A 57 11.18 -6.01 -2.76
N PHE A 58 11.76 -7.06 -2.20
CA PHE A 58 13.12 -7.11 -1.66
C PHE A 58 13.92 -8.22 -2.33
N ILE A 59 15.24 -8.09 -2.29
CA ILE A 59 16.15 -9.02 -2.97
C ILE A 59 16.37 -10.30 -2.14
N SER A 60 16.30 -10.21 -0.81
CA SER A 60 16.57 -11.31 0.12
C SER A 60 15.62 -11.31 1.31
N ARG A 61 15.52 -12.46 1.97
CA ARG A 61 14.75 -12.61 3.22
C ARG A 61 15.25 -11.68 4.33
N ASN A 62 16.56 -11.56 4.51
CA ASN A 62 17.15 -10.69 5.53
C ASN A 62 16.73 -9.22 5.33
N ALA A 63 16.68 -8.75 4.08
CA ALA A 63 16.23 -7.39 3.79
C ALA A 63 14.74 -7.16 4.12
N LEU A 64 13.90 -8.19 3.96
CA LEU A 64 12.50 -8.16 4.37
C LEU A 64 12.37 -8.15 5.90
N ASP A 65 13.17 -8.95 6.59
CA ASP A 65 13.18 -9.00 8.06
C ASP A 65 13.63 -7.65 8.64
N GLU A 66 14.71 -7.06 8.14
CA GLU A 66 15.17 -5.72 8.52
C GLU A 66 14.11 -4.65 8.21
N HIS A 67 13.39 -4.78 7.08
CA HIS A 67 12.31 -3.88 6.72
C HIS A 67 11.15 -3.95 7.72
N SER A 68 10.74 -5.14 8.16
CA SER A 68 9.61 -5.31 9.10
C SER A 68 9.86 -4.62 10.46
N VAL A 69 11.12 -4.65 10.93
CA VAL A 69 11.48 -4.01 12.20
C VAL A 69 11.55 -2.48 12.09
N SER A 70 11.69 -1.95 10.88
CA SER A 70 11.90 -0.53 10.62
C SER A 70 10.70 0.35 11.02
N LYS A 71 11.00 1.57 11.50
CA LYS A 71 9.99 2.59 11.86
C LYS A 71 8.97 2.91 10.76
N PRO A 72 9.35 3.08 9.47
CA PRO A 72 8.36 3.42 8.44
C PRO A 72 7.34 2.29 8.22
N HIS A 73 7.78 1.04 8.34
CA HIS A 73 6.90 -0.12 8.24
C HIS A 73 5.89 -0.13 9.38
N LYS A 74 6.36 -0.11 10.63
CA LYS A 74 5.52 -0.07 11.84
C LYS A 74 4.53 1.09 11.86
N ARG A 75 4.93 2.25 11.33
CA ARG A 75 4.02 3.41 11.20
C ARG A 75 2.88 3.12 10.21
N ARG A 76 3.17 2.43 9.12
CA ARG A 76 2.19 2.09 8.09
C ARG A 76 1.27 0.96 8.55
N GLU A 77 1.81 -0.04 9.24
CA GLU A 77 1.01 -1.08 9.91
C GLU A 77 0.00 -0.46 10.88
N LYS A 78 0.46 0.40 11.79
CA LYS A 78 -0.44 1.10 12.72
C LYS A 78 -1.49 1.95 12.02
N LEU A 79 -1.14 2.59 10.90
CA LEU A 79 -2.12 3.37 10.14
C LEU A 79 -3.20 2.48 9.55
N LEU A 80 -2.83 1.32 9.01
CA LEU A 80 -3.79 0.33 8.53
C LEU A 80 -4.64 -0.21 9.70
N GLU A 81 -4.04 -0.53 10.86
CA GLU A 81 -4.79 -1.04 12.01
C GLU A 81 -5.79 -0.03 12.58
N LEU A 82 -5.44 1.25 12.61
CA LEU A 82 -6.24 2.31 13.23
C LEU A 82 -7.35 2.84 12.30
N GLU A 83 -7.08 2.93 11.00
CA GLU A 83 -7.99 3.54 10.04
C GLU A 83 -8.74 2.47 9.25
N ALA A 84 -10.05 2.38 9.46
CA ALA A 84 -10.92 1.66 8.55
C ALA A 84 -10.79 2.28 7.14
N PRO A 85 -10.77 1.46 6.07
CA PRO A 85 -10.55 1.97 4.72
C PRO A 85 -11.69 2.90 4.32
N TYR A 86 -11.35 4.17 4.06
CA TYR A 86 -12.32 5.16 3.62
C TYR A 86 -12.96 4.75 2.29
N THR A 87 -14.29 4.77 2.25
CA THR A 87 -15.02 4.32 1.06
C THR A 87 -15.71 5.48 0.32
N VAL A 88 -15.92 5.29 -1.00
CA VAL A 88 -16.69 6.25 -1.81
C VAL A 88 -18.14 6.37 -1.30
N GLY A 89 -18.68 5.34 -0.66
CA GLY A 89 -20.01 5.36 -0.04
C GLY A 89 -20.09 6.37 1.10
N GLU A 90 -19.11 6.37 2.01
CA GLU A 90 -18.98 7.37 3.09
C GLU A 90 -18.86 8.79 2.54
N ALA A 91 -18.06 8.98 1.47
CA ALA A 91 -17.91 10.27 0.80
C ALA A 91 -19.23 10.81 0.25
N ARG A 92 -19.98 9.93 -0.42
CA ARG A 92 -21.27 10.25 -1.03
C ARG A 92 -22.32 10.56 0.03
N TRP A 93 -22.40 9.75 1.09
CA TRP A 93 -23.29 10.01 2.22
C TRP A 93 -23.00 11.36 2.90
N ALA A 94 -21.72 11.67 3.17
CA ALA A 94 -21.31 12.94 3.74
C ALA A 94 -21.65 14.15 2.83
N ALA A 95 -21.67 13.93 1.52
CA ALA A 95 -22.13 14.90 0.52
C ALA A 95 -23.66 14.98 0.38
N GLY A 96 -24.43 14.21 1.18
CA GLY A 96 -25.90 14.14 1.10
C GLY A 96 -26.42 13.32 -0.07
N LEU A 97 -25.56 12.54 -0.72
CA LEU A 97 -25.87 11.74 -1.91
C LEU A 97 -25.88 10.25 -1.53
N GLY A 98 -27.05 9.68 -1.26
CA GLY A 98 -27.21 8.23 -1.05
C GLY A 98 -27.34 7.79 0.42
N PRO A 99 -27.58 6.49 0.63
CA PRO A 99 -27.85 5.92 1.96
C PRO A 99 -26.59 5.89 2.83
N ALA A 100 -26.79 5.88 4.15
CA ALA A 100 -25.69 5.79 5.10
C ALA A 100 -24.90 4.48 4.93
N PRO A 101 -23.57 4.51 5.10
CA PRO A 101 -22.78 3.29 5.13
C PRO A 101 -23.09 2.55 6.43
N PHE A 102 -23.76 1.40 6.32
CA PHE A 102 -23.97 0.44 7.40
C PHE A 102 -23.21 -0.85 7.10
#